data_AF-A0A0C2F740-F1
#
_entry.id   AF-A0A0C2F740-F1
#
_cell.length_a   1.000
_cell.length_b   1.000
_cell.length_c   1.000
_cell.angle_alpha   90.00
_cell.angle_beta   90.00
_cell.angle_gamma   90.00
#
_symmetry.space_group_name_H-M   'P 1'
#
loop_
_entity.id
_entity.type
_entity.pdbx_description
1 polymer ?
#
loop_
_entity_poly.entity_id
_entity_poly.type
_entity_poly.pdbx_seq_one_letter_code
_entity_poly.pdbx_strand_id
1 'polypeptide(L)'
;MCALYWQLNDVWAAPTWSSIDVDLNWKMVHYEARKFFAPVIVVVYSVGFNDIGVTVVNDSPTKITGAKVVVDMLAWTNHFDPVYSEEQVTNIDPLSAKQLKLSRPKMWGTTDADFLIRARLFDGSGDPIAPETVLLPEKLYE
;
A
#
# COMPACT_ATOMS: atom_id res chain seq x y z
N MET A 1 12.11 -16.68 -0.45
CA MET A 1 10.82 -16.94 0.25
C MET A 1 9.70 -16.43 -0.66
N CYS A 2 8.51 -17.04 -0.61
CA CYS A 2 7.41 -16.81 -1.56
C CYS A 2 6.07 -16.81 -0.81
N ALA A 3 5.08 -16.07 -1.32
CA ALA A 3 3.69 -16.11 -0.87
C ALA A 3 2.79 -16.65 -1.99
N LEU A 4 2.06 -17.72 -1.70
CA LEU A 4 1.02 -18.26 -2.58
C LEU A 4 -0.31 -18.18 -1.82
N TYR A 5 -1.25 -17.39 -2.32
CA TYR A 5 -2.59 -17.34 -1.73
C TYR A 5 -3.43 -18.54 -2.19
N TRP A 6 -4.32 -19.00 -1.33
CA TRP A 6 -5.27 -20.06 -1.64
C TRP A 6 -6.65 -19.44 -1.86
N GLN A 7 -7.33 -19.59 -3.00
CA GLN A 7 -7.01 -20.37 -4.21
C GLN A 7 -7.10 -19.51 -5.48
N LEU A 8 -6.57 -19.99 -6.60
CA LEU A 8 -6.60 -19.22 -7.86
C LEU A 8 -8.02 -19.14 -8.44
N ASN A 9 -8.63 -20.29 -8.77
CA ASN A 9 -9.87 -20.39 -9.55
C ASN A 9 -10.93 -21.30 -8.92
N ASP A 10 -12.15 -21.26 -9.45
CA ASP A 10 -13.24 -22.18 -9.11
C ASP A 10 -13.39 -23.31 -10.14
N VAL A 11 -13.89 -24.45 -9.67
CA VAL A 11 -14.27 -25.61 -10.52
C VAL A 11 -15.78 -25.72 -10.73
N TRP A 12 -16.58 -24.99 -9.95
CA TRP A 12 -18.05 -24.95 -9.97
C TRP A 12 -18.55 -23.70 -9.24
N ALA A 13 -19.80 -23.31 -9.46
CA ALA A 13 -20.39 -22.13 -8.82
C ALA A 13 -20.65 -22.37 -7.32
N ALA A 14 -19.79 -21.81 -6.47
CA ALA A 14 -19.90 -21.88 -5.01
C ALA A 14 -19.18 -20.68 -4.35
N PRO A 15 -19.49 -20.36 -3.07
CA PRO A 15 -18.65 -19.49 -2.26
C PRO A 15 -17.31 -20.20 -1.96
N THR A 16 -16.21 -19.60 -2.39
CA THR A 16 -14.86 -20.16 -2.26
C THR A 16 -13.83 -19.05 -2.01
N TRP A 17 -12.58 -19.45 -1.76
CA TRP A 17 -11.43 -18.54 -1.64
C TRP A 17 -10.81 -18.17 -3.00
N SER A 18 -11.49 -18.43 -4.12
CA SER A 18 -10.93 -18.17 -5.43
C SER A 18 -10.82 -16.67 -5.70
N SER A 19 -9.83 -16.30 -6.51
CA SER A 19 -9.73 -14.95 -7.09
C SER A 19 -10.41 -14.86 -8.46
N ILE A 20 -10.60 -15.98 -9.15
CA ILE A 20 -11.25 -16.11 -10.45
C ILE A 20 -12.44 -17.06 -10.31
N ASP A 21 -13.63 -16.64 -10.74
CA ASP A 21 -14.82 -17.50 -10.69
C ASP A 21 -14.86 -18.57 -11.79
N VAL A 22 -15.90 -19.41 -11.79
CA VAL A 22 -16.05 -20.53 -12.73
C VAL A 22 -16.24 -20.07 -14.18
N ASP A 23 -16.76 -18.85 -14.38
CA ASP A 23 -16.95 -18.22 -15.68
C ASP A 23 -15.73 -17.40 -16.13
N LEU A 24 -14.60 -17.54 -15.40
CA LEU A 24 -13.32 -16.85 -15.62
C LEU A 24 -13.35 -15.33 -15.36
N ASN A 25 -14.34 -14.83 -14.63
CA ASN A 25 -14.34 -13.42 -14.21
C ASN A 25 -13.39 -13.19 -13.04
N TRP A 26 -12.74 -12.03 -13.06
CA TRP A 26 -11.89 -11.60 -11.95
C TRP A 26 -12.75 -11.09 -10.79
N LYS A 27 -12.59 -11.69 -9.61
CA LYS A 27 -13.10 -11.12 -8.35
C LYS A 27 -12.18 -9.98 -7.90
N MET A 28 -12.66 -9.14 -6.97
CA MET A 28 -11.88 -7.98 -6.45
C MET A 28 -10.45 -8.36 -6.01
N VAL A 29 -10.29 -9.53 -5.38
CA VAL A 29 -8.99 -10.06 -4.95
C VAL A 29 -8.00 -10.19 -6.10
N HIS A 30 -8.42 -10.55 -7.32
CA HIS A 30 -7.47 -10.71 -8.43
C HIS A 30 -6.93 -9.36 -8.94
N TYR A 31 -7.76 -8.31 -8.89
CA TYR A 31 -7.30 -6.95 -9.19
C TYR A 31 -6.31 -6.44 -8.15
N GLU A 32 -6.55 -6.75 -6.86
CA GLU A 32 -5.61 -6.43 -5.79
C GLU A 32 -4.33 -7.26 -5.86
N ALA A 33 -4.42 -8.53 -6.27
CA ALA A 33 -3.25 -9.39 -6.48
C ALA A 33 -2.28 -8.82 -7.52
N ARG A 34 -2.81 -8.21 -8.59
CA ARG A 34 -1.99 -7.49 -9.56
C ARG A 34 -1.23 -6.31 -8.93
N LYS A 35 -1.80 -5.64 -7.92
CA LYS A 35 -1.16 -4.51 -7.24
C LYS A 35 -0.15 -4.97 -6.20
N PHE A 36 -0.52 -5.88 -5.30
CA PHE A 36 0.37 -6.31 -4.21
C PHE A 36 1.49 -7.26 -4.66
N PHE A 37 1.42 -7.82 -5.87
CA PHE A 37 2.52 -8.54 -6.52
C PHE A 37 3.20 -7.74 -7.65
N ALA A 38 3.03 -6.41 -7.69
CA ALA A 38 3.82 -5.60 -8.61
C ALA A 38 5.33 -5.69 -8.27
N PRO A 39 6.24 -5.59 -9.26
CA PRO A 39 7.68 -5.75 -9.03
C PRO A 39 8.29 -4.77 -8.02
N VAL A 40 7.64 -3.61 -7.84
CA VAL A 40 7.97 -2.62 -6.82
C VAL A 40 6.67 -2.19 -6.18
N ILE A 41 6.62 -2.23 -4.85
CA ILE A 41 5.45 -1.79 -4.08
C ILE A 41 5.87 -0.92 -2.90
N VAL A 42 4.98 0.00 -2.51
CA VAL A 42 5.02 0.66 -1.22
C VAL A 42 3.84 0.18 -0.39
N VAL A 43 4.09 -0.22 0.84
CA VAL A 43 3.09 -0.79 1.75
C VAL A 43 3.00 0.11 2.98
N VAL A 44 1.78 0.48 3.35
CA VAL A 44 1.47 1.18 4.60
C VAL A 44 0.60 0.27 5.45
N TYR A 45 0.93 0.13 6.73
CA TYR A 45 0.22 -0.74 7.66
C TYR A 45 0.23 -0.17 9.07
N SER A 46 -0.77 -0.55 9.87
CA SER A 46 -0.82 -0.22 11.30
C SER A 46 0.19 -1.08 12.07
N VAL A 47 0.98 -0.46 12.96
CA VAL A 47 1.91 -1.15 13.88
C VAL A 47 1.34 -1.21 15.30
N GLY A 48 0.31 -0.42 15.58
CA GLY A 48 -0.37 -0.33 16.86
C GLY A 48 -1.28 0.89 16.91
N PHE A 49 -1.82 1.19 18.08
CA PHE A 49 -2.72 2.34 18.27
C PHE A 49 -1.98 3.64 17.91
N ASN A 50 -2.42 4.30 16.84
CA ASN A 50 -1.83 5.52 16.29
C ASN A 50 -0.34 5.38 15.92
N ASP A 51 0.09 4.22 15.42
CA ASP A 51 1.42 4.09 14.80
C ASP A 51 1.33 3.37 13.45
N ILE A 52 2.05 3.90 12.46
CA ILE A 52 2.04 3.39 11.08
C ILE A 52 3.44 3.03 10.63
N GLY A 53 3.54 1.89 9.94
CA GLY A 53 4.73 1.42 9.28
C GLY A 53 4.62 1.65 7.79
N VAL A 54 5.73 2.08 7.17
CA VAL A 54 5.86 2.14 5.72
C VAL A 54 7.04 1.29 5.30
N THR A 55 6.81 0.38 4.36
CA THR A 55 7.83 -0.50 3.82
C THR A 55 7.80 -0.44 2.30
N VAL A 56 8.96 -0.28 1.70
CA VAL A 56 9.12 -0.37 0.24
C VAL A 56 9.74 -1.72 -0.09
N VAL A 57 9.15 -2.43 -1.05
CA VAL A 57 9.64 -3.72 -1.53
C VAL A 57 10.05 -3.58 -2.98
N ASN A 58 11.22 -4.11 -3.33
CA ASN A 58 11.76 -4.15 -4.67
C ASN A 58 12.15 -5.58 -5.03
N ASP A 59 11.35 -6.22 -5.87
CA ASP A 59 11.61 -7.54 -6.44
C ASP A 59 12.34 -7.46 -7.79
N SER A 60 12.70 -6.25 -8.24
CA SER A 60 13.52 -6.07 -9.44
C SER A 60 14.99 -6.38 -9.15
N PRO A 61 15.74 -6.90 -10.13
CA PRO A 61 17.18 -7.18 -9.98
C PRO A 61 18.03 -5.89 -9.98
N THR A 62 17.42 -4.74 -10.22
CA THR A 62 18.09 -3.44 -10.30
C THR A 62 17.88 -2.64 -9.01
N LYS A 63 18.94 -1.93 -8.60
CA LYS A 63 18.88 -0.97 -7.50
C LYS A 63 18.14 0.27 -7.96
N ILE A 64 17.20 0.76 -7.14
CA ILE A 64 16.48 2.00 -7.39
C ILE A 64 17.15 3.09 -6.55
N THR A 65 17.70 4.11 -7.23
CA THR A 65 18.39 5.24 -6.58
C THR A 65 17.53 6.49 -6.61
N GLY A 66 17.47 7.21 -5.50
CA GLY A 66 16.72 8.46 -5.41
C GLY A 66 15.21 8.27 -5.52
N ALA A 67 14.68 7.12 -5.09
CA ALA A 67 13.23 6.91 -5.07
C ALA A 67 12.59 7.85 -4.04
N LYS A 68 11.54 8.54 -4.45
CA LYS A 68 10.79 9.48 -3.61
C LYS A 68 9.52 8.82 -3.12
N VAL A 69 9.43 8.58 -1.81
CA VAL A 69 8.22 8.09 -1.15
C VAL A 69 7.44 9.28 -0.64
N VAL A 70 6.16 9.34 -0.96
CA VAL A 70 5.25 10.40 -0.50
C VAL A 70 4.13 9.73 0.30
N VAL A 71 3.95 10.16 1.55
CA VAL A 71 2.89 9.69 2.44
C VAL A 71 1.97 10.85 2.77
N ASP A 72 0.73 10.74 2.33
CA ASP A 72 -0.31 11.75 2.52
C ASP A 72 -1.33 11.28 3.56
N MET A 73 -1.78 12.21 4.40
CA MET A 73 -2.96 12.06 5.23
C MET A 73 -4.10 12.89 4.62
N LEU A 74 -5.15 12.22 4.18
CA LEU A 74 -6.31 12.82 3.54
C LEU A 74 -7.50 12.77 4.51
N ALA A 75 -8.19 13.89 4.70
CA ALA A 75 -9.45 13.92 5.42
C ALA A 75 -10.62 13.81 4.44
N TRP A 76 -11.67 13.05 4.80
CA TRP A 76 -12.87 12.91 3.97
C TRP A 76 -13.54 14.26 3.65
N THR A 77 -13.48 15.19 4.60
CA THR A 77 -14.09 16.52 4.51
C THR A 77 -13.28 17.51 3.68
N ASN A 78 -12.00 17.24 3.42
CA ASN A 78 -11.07 18.20 2.82
C ASN A 78 -10.90 18.00 1.31
N HIS A 79 -11.94 17.54 0.61
CA HIS A 79 -11.90 17.33 -0.86
C HIS A 79 -10.71 16.49 -1.38
N PHE A 80 -10.15 15.61 -0.55
CA PHE A 80 -8.91 14.86 -0.80
C PHE A 80 -7.64 15.70 -0.99
N ASP A 81 -7.65 16.96 -0.57
CA ASP A 81 -6.42 17.72 -0.37
C ASP A 81 -5.70 17.20 0.90
N PRO A 82 -4.38 16.93 0.82
CA PRO A 82 -3.65 16.38 1.95
C PRO A 82 -3.58 17.39 3.09
N VAL A 83 -4.04 16.97 4.27
CA VAL A 83 -3.92 17.72 5.52
C VAL A 83 -2.47 17.67 6.01
N TYR A 84 -1.79 16.56 5.71
CA TYR A 84 -0.38 16.36 5.97
C TYR A 84 0.24 15.57 4.83
N SER A 85 1.50 15.88 4.50
CA SER A 85 2.30 15.15 3.52
C SER A 85 3.74 15.09 4.00
N GLU A 86 4.30 13.89 4.03
CA GLU A 86 5.72 13.65 4.31
C GLU A 86 6.38 13.03 3.08
N GLU A 87 7.55 13.55 2.74
CA GLU A 87 8.34 13.05 1.63
C GLU A 87 9.69 12.52 2.13
N GLN A 88 10.07 11.34 1.65
CA GLN A 88 11.37 10.75 1.97
C GLN A 88 12.04 10.21 0.72
N VAL A 89 13.28 10.63 0.50
CA VAL A 89 14.11 10.11 -0.59
C VAL A 89 14.99 8.99 -0.06
N THR A 90 14.99 7.85 -0.75
CA THR A 90 15.70 6.65 -0.29
C THR A 90 16.20 5.83 -1.45
N ASN A 91 17.30 5.11 -1.22
CA ASN A 91 17.79 4.09 -2.13
C ASN A 91 17.26 2.72 -1.69
N ILE A 92 16.78 1.93 -2.65
CA ILE A 92 16.18 0.62 -2.43
C ILE A 92 17.04 -0.42 -3.13
N ASP A 93 17.60 -1.34 -2.36
CA ASP A 93 18.46 -2.41 -2.89
C ASP A 93 17.62 -3.42 -3.69
N PRO A 94 18.22 -4.13 -4.66
CA PRO A 94 17.52 -5.15 -5.44
C PRO A 94 17.09 -6.32 -4.54
N LEU A 95 15.95 -6.93 -4.88
CA LEU A 95 15.41 -8.12 -4.19
C LEU A 95 15.32 -7.94 -2.66
N SER A 96 14.86 -6.77 -2.22
CA SER A 96 14.89 -6.38 -0.80
C SER A 96 13.62 -5.66 -0.36
N ALA A 97 13.37 -5.69 0.94
CA ALA A 97 12.36 -4.88 1.60
C ALA A 97 13.03 -3.92 2.58
N LYS A 98 12.71 -2.63 2.48
CA LYS A 98 13.27 -1.57 3.32
C LYS A 98 12.15 -0.85 4.05
N GLN A 99 12.17 -0.95 5.38
CA GLN A 99 11.28 -0.20 6.24
C GLN A 99 11.75 1.27 6.34
N LEU A 100 10.82 2.19 6.20
CA LEU A 100 11.02 3.61 6.34
C LEU A 100 10.54 4.07 7.71
N LYS A 101 11.31 4.97 8.31
CA LYS A 101 10.93 5.65 9.56
C LYS A 101 10.32 6.98 9.19
N LEU A 102 9.02 7.12 9.40
CA LEU A 102 8.32 8.38 9.25
C LEU A 102 8.56 9.28 10.46
N SER A 103 8.60 10.57 10.21
CA SER A 103 8.66 11.58 11.25
C SER A 103 7.28 11.64 11.86
N ARG A 104 7.07 11.02 13.04
CA ARG A 104 5.77 11.00 13.72
C ARG A 104 5.14 12.40 13.68
N PRO A 105 4.07 12.64 12.89
CA PRO A 105 3.23 13.76 13.22
C PRO A 105 2.69 13.45 14.62
N LYS A 106 2.63 14.45 15.51
CA LYS A 106 1.74 14.32 16.68
C LYS A 106 0.36 14.04 16.06
N MET A 107 -0.08 12.78 16.03
CA MET A 107 -1.45 12.45 15.69
C MET A 107 -2.29 13.17 16.74
N TRP A 108 -2.80 14.32 16.32
CA TRP A 108 -3.54 15.25 17.13
C TRP A 108 -4.81 14.55 17.62
N GLY A 109 -5.34 15.01 18.76
CA GLY A 109 -6.56 14.48 19.40
C GLY A 109 -7.85 14.69 18.59
N THR A 110 -7.82 14.29 17.33
CA THR A 110 -8.91 14.17 16.38
C THR A 110 -9.26 12.70 16.28
N THR A 111 -10.54 12.39 16.12
CA THR A 111 -11.02 11.02 15.98
C THR A 111 -10.36 10.33 14.78
N ASP A 112 -9.67 9.21 15.00
CA ASP A 112 -8.97 8.43 13.95
C ASP A 112 -9.90 7.98 12.80
N ALA A 113 -11.23 8.12 12.96
CA ALA A 113 -12.25 7.77 11.97
C ALA A 113 -12.28 8.69 10.73
N ASP A 114 -11.60 9.84 10.75
CA ASP A 114 -11.78 10.88 9.71
C ASP A 114 -10.70 10.90 8.63
N PHE A 115 -9.64 10.07 8.74
CA PHE A 115 -8.46 10.17 7.89
C PHE A 115 -8.12 8.88 7.15
N LEU A 116 -7.65 9.05 5.92
CA LEU A 116 -7.12 8.03 5.05
C LEU A 116 -5.63 8.29 4.84
N ILE A 117 -4.80 7.26 4.96
CA ILE A 117 -3.37 7.38 4.69
C ILE A 117 -3.09 6.79 3.32
N ARG A 118 -2.31 7.51 2.52
CA ARG A 118 -2.00 7.15 1.14
C ARG A 118 -0.50 7.21 0.93
N ALA A 119 0.10 6.16 0.40
CA ALA A 119 1.49 6.16 0.00
C ALA A 119 1.67 6.00 -1.50
N ARG A 120 2.58 6.80 -2.04
CA ARG A 120 2.98 6.79 -3.44
C ARG A 120 4.50 6.74 -3.54
N LEU A 121 4.98 6.08 -4.58
CA LEU A 121 6.40 5.91 -4.84
C LEU A 121 6.74 6.40 -6.25
N PHE A 122 7.68 7.33 -6.32
CA PHE A 122 8.17 7.91 -7.55
C PHE A 122 9.66 7.60 -7.74
N ASP A 123 10.12 7.57 -8.98
CA ASP A 123 11.54 7.57 -9.29
C ASP A 123 12.18 8.96 -9.08
N GLY A 124 13.46 9.08 -9.42
CA GLY A 124 14.17 10.36 -9.37
C GLY A 124 13.76 11.36 -10.46
N SER A 125 12.99 10.94 -11.47
CA SER A 125 12.48 11.80 -12.54
C SER A 125 11.07 12.36 -12.23
N GLY A 126 10.37 11.75 -11.27
CA GLY A 126 9.02 12.12 -10.84
C GLY A 126 7.93 11.17 -11.36
N ASP A 127 8.29 10.11 -12.07
CA ASP A 127 7.36 9.12 -12.61
C ASP A 127 6.96 8.09 -11.53
N PRO A 128 5.68 7.70 -11.44
CA PRO A 128 5.23 6.70 -10.48
C PRO A 128 5.76 5.31 -10.86
N ILE A 129 6.44 4.66 -9.92
CA ILE A 129 7.08 3.35 -10.13
C ILE A 129 6.40 2.18 -9.41
N ALA A 130 5.41 2.47 -8.56
CA ALA A 130 4.62 1.46 -7.86
C ALA A 130 3.13 1.81 -7.89
N PRO A 131 2.24 0.82 -7.76
CA PRO A 131 0.84 1.06 -7.45
C PRO A 131 0.69 1.89 -6.17
N GLU A 132 -0.29 2.77 -6.15
CA GLU A 132 -0.68 3.51 -4.95
C GLU A 132 -1.29 2.56 -3.92
N THR A 133 -0.90 2.75 -2.66
CA THR A 133 -1.41 1.99 -1.52
C THR A 133 -2.14 2.92 -0.56
N VAL A 134 -3.25 2.42 -0.03
CA VAL A 134 -4.11 3.15 0.89
C VAL A 134 -4.30 2.34 2.16
N LEU A 135 -4.11 2.98 3.31
CA LEU A 135 -4.47 2.45 4.62
C LEU A 135 -5.73 3.17 5.11
N LEU A 136 -6.77 2.38 5.35
CA LEU A 136 -8.04 2.82 5.90
C LEU A 136 -7.95 2.91 7.43
N PRO A 137 -8.73 3.82 8.05
CA PRO A 137 -8.79 3.91 9.51
C PRO A 137 -9.42 2.67 10.13
N GLU A 138 -8.84 2.16 11.23
CA GLU A 138 -9.26 0.90 11.87
C GLU A 138 -10.72 0.91 12.36
N LYS A 139 -11.29 2.09 12.65
CA LYS A 139 -12.66 2.25 13.15
C LYS A 139 -13.78 2.08 12.11
N LEU A 140 -13.48 1.72 10.87
CA LEU A 140 -14.51 1.44 9.87
C LEU A 140 -15.36 0.18 10.18
N TYR A 141 -14.95 -0.65 11.15
CA TYR A 141 -15.56 -1.94 11.46
C TYR A 141 -16.04 -2.10 12.92
N GLU A 142 -16.11 -1.02 13.70
CA GLU A 142 -16.76 -0.99 15.03
C GLU A 142 -18.23 -0.58 14.96
#